data_AF-A0A645EAE2-F1
#
_entry.id   AF-A0A645EAE2-F1
#
_cell.length_a   1.000
_cell.length_b   1.000
_cell.length_c   1.000
_cell.angle_alpha   90.00
_cell.angle_beta   90.00
_cell.angle_gamma   90.00
#
_symmetry.space_group_name_H-M   'P 1'
#
loop_
_entity.id
_entity.type
_entity.pdbx_description
1 polymer ?
#
loop_
_entity_poly.entity_id
_entity_poly.type
_entity_poly.pdbx_seq_one_letter_code
_entity_poly.pdbx_strand_id
1 'polypeptide(L)'
;MKHVTLKAVVDRDLCIGCKLCEKVCPVYAISVVDRKATLPDDRRCRGCANCADRCPRYAIKMVERDDPFDVGVDVSKFDQEKIRELCEKAHFNPEQVLCYCVGTRAEEVAAALLSGATTPEEISSMTGMRTGCTIECIQPLLRMVKAAGNELHPDPNGYQWYGTTVTAWDIPEEVKKKYNSHGFYFDEDRKLLDEIAEIRTEDSDKEGK
;
A
#
# COMPACT_ATOMS: atom_id res chain seq x y z
N MET A 1 -11.45 -7.13 -1.26
CA MET A 1 -12.01 -6.16 -0.29
C MET A 1 -11.79 -6.68 1.12
N LYS A 2 -11.37 -5.80 2.03
CA LYS A 2 -11.12 -6.15 3.45
C LYS A 2 -12.39 -5.95 4.26
N HIS A 3 -12.84 -7.00 4.95
CA HIS A 3 -13.92 -6.90 5.93
C HIS A 3 -13.36 -6.44 7.30
N VAL A 4 -13.84 -5.31 7.81
CA VAL A 4 -13.37 -4.71 9.07
C VAL A 4 -14.35 -5.00 10.19
N THR A 5 -13.96 -5.89 11.09
CA THR A 5 -14.78 -6.34 12.25
C THR A 5 -14.27 -5.82 13.59
N LEU A 6 -13.06 -5.28 13.64
CA LEU A 6 -12.41 -4.81 14.88
C LEU A 6 -12.12 -3.31 14.83
N LYS A 7 -12.14 -2.67 16.01
CA LYS A 7 -11.67 -1.30 16.21
C LYS A 7 -10.77 -1.18 17.44
N ALA A 8 -9.90 -0.18 17.43
CA ALA A 8 -9.06 0.15 18.57
C ALA A 8 -9.85 0.97 19.60
N VAL A 9 -9.71 0.63 20.88
CA VAL A 9 -10.24 1.39 22.02
C VAL A 9 -9.09 1.72 22.97
N VAL A 10 -9.01 2.99 23.39
CA VAL A 10 -7.93 3.51 24.22
C VAL A 10 -8.37 3.60 25.67
N ASP A 11 -7.61 2.96 26.57
CA ASP A 11 -7.64 3.22 28.00
C ASP A 11 -6.88 4.53 28.29
N ARG A 12 -7.64 5.56 28.68
CA ARG A 12 -7.08 6.90 28.92
C ARG A 12 -6.21 6.96 30.18
N ASP A 13 -6.40 6.09 31.15
CA ASP A 13 -5.63 6.12 32.40
C ASP A 13 -4.23 5.53 32.21
N LEU A 14 -4.13 4.48 31.38
CA LEU A 14 -2.85 3.87 31.01
C LEU A 14 -2.09 4.67 29.93
N CYS A 15 -2.80 5.42 29.09
CA CYS A 15 -2.20 6.17 28.00
C CYS A 15 -1.27 7.29 28.50
N ILE A 16 -0.01 7.25 28.08
CA ILE A 16 1.00 8.27 28.42
C ILE A 16 1.25 9.30 27.30
N GLY A 17 0.52 9.24 26.19
CA GLY A 17 0.64 10.21 25.10
C GLY A 17 1.94 10.16 24.30
N CYS A 18 2.61 9.01 24.24
CA CYS A 18 3.93 8.86 23.58
C CYS A 18 3.89 8.90 22.03
N LYS A 19 2.71 8.98 21.41
CA LYS A 19 2.48 9.06 19.96
C LYS A 19 2.90 7.85 19.11
N LEU A 20 3.44 6.77 19.67
CA LEU A 20 3.81 5.59 18.89
C LEU A 20 2.65 4.99 18.07
N CYS A 21 1.43 5.02 18.61
CA CYS A 21 0.23 4.57 17.92
C CYS A 21 -0.11 5.40 16.68
N GLU A 22 0.07 6.72 16.75
CA GLU A 22 -0.14 7.66 15.65
C GLU A 22 0.89 7.41 14.53
N LYS A 23 2.16 7.26 14.91
CA LYS A 23 3.29 7.03 13.99
C LYS A 23 3.25 5.70 13.22
N VAL A 24 2.56 4.69 13.74
CA VAL A 24 2.47 3.36 13.11
C VAL A 24 1.14 3.17 12.36
N CYS A 25 0.20 4.10 12.47
CA CYS A 25 -1.09 3.96 11.83
C CYS A 25 -0.97 4.22 10.31
N PRO A 26 -1.23 3.23 9.44
CA PRO A 26 -1.08 3.39 7.99
C PRO A 26 -2.21 4.19 7.35
N VAL A 27 -3.22 4.59 8.13
CA VAL A 27 -4.44 5.26 7.66
C VAL A 27 -4.81 6.47 8.52
N TYR A 28 -3.90 6.88 9.41
CA TYR A 28 -4.10 8.01 10.33
C TYR A 28 -5.45 8.01 11.08
N ALA A 29 -5.90 6.82 11.50
CA ALA A 29 -7.16 6.65 12.23
C ALA A 29 -7.06 7.03 13.71
N ILE A 30 -5.85 7.05 14.27
CA ILE A 30 -5.57 7.34 15.69
C ILE A 30 -4.60 8.52 15.78
N SER A 31 -4.89 9.46 16.67
CA SER A 31 -4.06 10.64 16.94
C SER A 31 -3.94 10.90 18.43
N VAL A 32 -2.90 11.62 18.86
CA VAL A 32 -2.72 12.03 20.26
C VAL A 32 -3.04 13.51 20.45
N VAL A 33 -4.12 13.79 21.16
CA VAL A 33 -4.58 15.13 21.53
C VAL A 33 -4.55 15.25 23.05
N ASP A 34 -4.05 16.37 23.59
CA ASP A 34 -3.93 16.61 25.03
C ASP A 34 -3.23 15.47 25.80
N ARG A 35 -2.16 14.93 25.20
CA ARG A 35 -1.38 13.79 25.70
C ARG A 35 -2.19 12.49 25.84
N LYS A 36 -3.31 12.34 25.14
CA LYS A 36 -4.10 11.09 25.12
C LYS A 36 -4.41 10.67 23.69
N ALA A 37 -4.22 9.39 23.41
CA ALA A 37 -4.60 8.82 22.13
C ALA A 37 -6.13 8.79 21.99
N THR A 38 -6.62 9.06 20.79
CA THR A 38 -8.04 9.09 20.45
C THR A 38 -8.25 8.64 19.01
N LEU A 39 -9.44 8.12 18.71
CA LEU A 39 -9.93 7.81 17.36
C LEU A 39 -10.93 8.94 17.01
N PRO A 40 -10.54 10.04 16.33
CA PRO A 40 -11.48 11.13 16.03
C PRO A 40 -12.64 10.67 15.14
N ASP A 41 -12.34 9.73 14.25
CA ASP A 41 -13.30 9.02 13.42
C ASP A 41 -12.94 7.54 13.43
N ASP A 42 -13.72 6.73 14.16
CA ASP A 42 -13.44 5.30 14.28
C ASP A 42 -13.69 4.54 12.96
N ARG A 43 -14.41 5.10 11.98
CA ARG A 43 -14.61 4.51 10.64
C ARG A 43 -13.33 4.46 9.83
N ARG A 44 -12.36 5.33 10.13
CA ARG A 44 -11.02 5.24 9.52
C ARG A 44 -10.22 4.05 10.04
N CYS A 45 -10.56 3.51 11.22
CA CYS A 45 -9.86 2.38 11.79
C CYS A 45 -10.06 1.13 10.92
N ARG A 46 -8.96 0.56 10.43
CA ARG A 46 -8.98 -0.68 9.62
C ARG A 46 -8.77 -1.95 10.46
N GLY A 47 -8.85 -1.85 11.78
CA GLY A 47 -8.77 -3.03 12.67
C GLY A 47 -7.44 -3.80 12.63
N CYS A 48 -6.33 -3.18 12.20
CA CYS A 48 -5.05 -3.88 11.95
C CYS A 48 -4.16 -4.13 13.18
N ALA A 49 -4.58 -3.69 14.37
CA ALA A 49 -3.85 -3.87 15.63
C ALA A 49 -2.46 -3.22 15.76
N ASN A 50 -1.86 -2.64 14.70
CA ASN A 50 -0.54 -1.99 14.77
C ASN A 50 -0.36 -1.05 15.97
N CYS A 51 -1.38 -0.23 16.27
CA CYS A 51 -1.33 0.70 17.40
C CYS A 51 -1.32 -0.01 18.76
N ALA A 52 -2.05 -1.11 18.90
CA ALA A 52 -2.10 -1.92 20.10
C ALA A 52 -0.75 -2.62 20.33
N ASP A 53 -0.19 -3.24 19.28
CA ASP A 53 1.07 -3.97 19.33
C ASP A 53 2.27 -3.07 19.68
N ARG A 54 2.21 -1.80 19.30
CA ARG A 54 3.27 -0.82 19.59
C ARG A 54 3.08 -0.05 20.89
N CYS A 55 1.97 -0.22 21.60
CA CYS A 55 1.70 0.53 22.82
C CYS A 55 2.54 0.00 24.00
N PRO A 56 3.52 0.75 24.54
CA PRO A 56 4.38 0.25 25.63
C PRO A 56 3.65 0.14 26.97
N ARG A 57 2.44 0.70 27.06
CA ARG A 57 1.60 0.68 28.27
C ARG A 57 0.41 -0.26 28.14
N TYR A 58 0.28 -0.96 27.01
CA TYR A 58 -0.88 -1.81 26.70
C TYR A 58 -2.21 -1.06 26.88
N ALA A 59 -2.20 0.24 26.60
CA ALA A 59 -3.33 1.15 26.79
C ALA A 59 -4.35 1.09 25.64
N ILE A 60 -4.17 0.18 24.67
CA ILE A 60 -5.02 0.07 23.49
C ILE A 60 -5.44 -1.39 23.35
N LYS A 61 -6.74 -1.62 23.23
CA LYS A 61 -7.32 -2.94 22.99
C LYS A 61 -8.05 -2.95 21.65
N MET A 62 -8.02 -4.09 20.98
CA MET A 62 -8.88 -4.34 19.83
C MET A 62 -10.18 -4.96 20.33
N VAL A 63 -11.30 -4.37 19.94
CA VAL A 63 -12.65 -4.84 20.30
C VAL A 63 -13.48 -5.03 19.04
N GLU A 64 -14.49 -5.88 19.11
CA GLU A 64 -15.47 -6.04 18.04
C GLU A 64 -16.22 -4.73 17.76
N ARG A 65 -16.56 -4.54 16.49
CA ARG A 65 -17.42 -3.44 16.06
C ARG A 65 -18.86 -3.92 16.02
N ASP A 66 -19.76 -3.06 16.48
CA ASP A 66 -21.19 -3.24 16.29
C ASP A 66 -21.62 -2.98 14.82
N ASP A 67 -20.74 -2.32 14.04
CA ASP A 67 -20.99 -1.87 12.66
C ASP A 67 -19.91 -2.33 11.65
N PRO A 68 -19.71 -3.64 11.42
CA PRO A 68 -18.72 -4.12 10.44
C PRO A 68 -18.94 -3.53 9.05
N PHE A 69 -17.84 -3.34 8.31
CA PHE A 69 -17.90 -2.76 6.97
C PHE A 69 -16.77 -3.26 6.07
N ASP A 70 -17.00 -3.20 4.76
CA ASP A 70 -16.00 -3.56 3.76
C ASP A 70 -15.22 -2.33 3.29
N VAL A 71 -13.94 -2.57 2.98
CA VAL A 71 -13.01 -1.58 2.46
C VAL A 71 -12.48 -2.09 1.13
N GLY A 72 -12.59 -1.25 0.12
CA GLY A 72 -12.04 -1.50 -1.19
C GLY A 72 -12.49 -0.45 -2.20
N VAL A 73 -11.87 -0.49 -3.37
CA VAL A 73 -12.23 0.34 -4.52
C VAL A 73 -12.92 -0.53 -5.57
N ASP A 74 -14.08 -0.08 -6.02
CA ASP A 74 -14.80 -0.73 -7.11
C ASP A 74 -14.16 -0.37 -8.46
N VAL A 75 -13.29 -1.26 -8.93
CA VAL A 75 -12.48 -1.10 -10.15
C VAL A 75 -13.36 -0.95 -11.40
N SER A 76 -14.58 -1.50 -11.40
CA SER A 76 -15.50 -1.45 -12.56
C SER A 76 -15.97 -0.03 -12.92
N LYS A 77 -15.81 0.93 -12.00
CA LYS A 77 -16.20 2.33 -12.19
C LYS A 77 -15.16 3.18 -12.91
N PHE A 78 -14.02 2.59 -13.26
CA PHE A 78 -12.88 3.29 -13.86
C PHE A 78 -12.62 2.77 -15.27
N ASP A 79 -11.92 3.59 -16.04
CA ASP A 79 -11.44 3.24 -17.37
C ASP A 79 -10.35 2.16 -17.25
N GLN A 80 -10.63 0.98 -17.82
CA GLN A 80 -9.76 -0.19 -17.68
C GLN A 80 -8.42 -0.02 -18.43
N GLU A 81 -8.41 0.73 -19.54
CA GLU A 81 -7.16 1.01 -20.24
C GLU A 81 -6.29 1.95 -19.42
N LYS A 82 -6.88 2.98 -18.78
CA LYS A 82 -6.10 3.86 -17.87
C LYS A 82 -5.56 3.14 -16.64
N ILE A 83 -6.33 2.19 -16.10
CA ILE A 83 -5.85 1.32 -15.02
C ILE A 83 -4.62 0.54 -15.51
N ARG A 84 -4.73 -0.09 -16.67
CA ARG A 84 -3.66 -0.88 -17.26
C ARG A 84 -2.41 -0.07 -17.54
N GLU A 85 -2.54 1.07 -18.24
CA GLU A 85 -1.44 1.99 -18.52
C GLU A 85 -0.69 2.40 -17.24
N LEU A 86 -1.42 2.68 -16.16
CA LEU A 86 -0.82 3.04 -14.88
C LEU A 86 -0.10 1.85 -14.21
N CYS A 87 -0.69 0.66 -14.24
CA CYS A 87 -0.07 -0.55 -13.72
C CYS A 87 1.20 -0.92 -14.51
N GLU A 88 1.16 -0.89 -15.84
CA GLU A 88 2.31 -1.19 -16.71
C GLU A 88 3.43 -0.16 -16.53
N LYS A 89 3.08 1.13 -16.40
CA LYS A 89 4.05 2.19 -16.04
C LYS A 89 4.70 1.95 -14.66
N ALA A 90 4.02 1.25 -13.77
CA ALA A 90 4.54 0.82 -12.48
C ALA A 90 5.22 -0.56 -12.53
N HIS A 91 5.37 -1.17 -13.71
CA HIS A 91 5.90 -2.52 -13.94
C HIS A 91 5.12 -3.61 -13.19
N PHE A 92 3.80 -3.49 -13.19
CA PHE A 92 2.89 -4.46 -12.60
C PHE A 92 1.82 -4.87 -13.58
N ASN A 93 1.50 -6.17 -13.59
CA ASN A 93 0.26 -6.63 -14.19
C ASN A 93 -0.94 -6.16 -13.34
N PRO A 94 -2.06 -5.70 -13.93
CA PRO A 94 -3.24 -5.25 -13.18
C PRO A 94 -3.78 -6.27 -12.17
N GLU A 95 -3.75 -7.56 -12.51
CA GLU A 95 -4.24 -8.64 -11.63
C GLU A 95 -3.25 -9.02 -10.52
N GLN A 96 -2.02 -8.50 -10.56
CA GLN A 96 -0.99 -8.85 -9.59
C GLN A 96 -1.41 -8.41 -8.18
N VAL A 97 -1.32 -9.35 -7.23
CA VAL A 97 -1.59 -9.07 -5.82
C VAL A 97 -0.43 -8.25 -5.25
N LEU A 98 -0.72 -7.00 -4.85
CA LEU A 98 0.25 -6.13 -4.19
C LEU A 98 0.21 -6.27 -2.66
N CYS A 99 -0.94 -6.67 -2.10
CA CYS A 99 -1.08 -6.91 -0.66
C CYS A 99 -1.77 -8.23 -0.35
N TYR A 100 -0.96 -9.26 -0.08
CA TYR A 100 -1.45 -10.61 0.23
C TYR A 100 -2.35 -10.66 1.47
N CYS A 101 -2.10 -9.83 2.49
CA CYS A 101 -2.88 -9.88 3.73
C CYS A 101 -4.35 -9.47 3.56
N VAL A 102 -4.67 -8.68 2.54
CA VAL A 102 -6.04 -8.17 2.30
C VAL A 102 -6.52 -8.37 0.86
N GLY A 103 -5.71 -9.01 0.02
CA GLY A 103 -6.01 -9.31 -1.38
C GLY A 103 -6.07 -8.10 -2.30
N THR A 104 -5.44 -6.98 -1.95
CA THR A 104 -5.41 -5.79 -2.81
C THR A 104 -4.55 -6.05 -4.05
N ARG A 105 -5.12 -5.86 -5.23
CA ARG A 105 -4.47 -6.00 -6.54
C ARG A 105 -3.95 -4.67 -7.07
N ALA A 106 -3.08 -4.70 -8.07
CA ALA A 106 -2.51 -3.50 -8.69
C ALA A 106 -3.59 -2.61 -9.31
N GLU A 107 -4.60 -3.20 -9.95
CA GLU A 107 -5.75 -2.49 -10.51
C GLU A 107 -6.55 -1.69 -9.46
N GLU A 108 -6.64 -2.20 -8.23
CA GLU A 108 -7.39 -1.54 -7.15
C GLU A 108 -6.62 -0.33 -6.63
N VAL A 109 -5.28 -0.43 -6.57
CA VAL A 109 -4.40 0.70 -6.26
C VAL A 109 -4.44 1.73 -7.39
N ALA A 110 -4.40 1.30 -8.65
CA ALA A 110 -4.54 2.18 -9.80
C ALA A 110 -5.88 2.93 -9.79
N ALA A 111 -6.98 2.23 -9.52
CA ALA A 111 -8.30 2.84 -9.37
C ALA A 111 -8.35 3.85 -8.22
N ALA A 112 -7.70 3.56 -7.08
CA ALA A 112 -7.58 4.52 -5.99
C ALA A 112 -6.83 5.80 -6.42
N LEU A 113 -5.72 5.66 -7.14
CA LEU A 113 -4.95 6.78 -7.69
C LEU A 113 -5.78 7.60 -8.70
N LEU A 114 -6.48 6.93 -9.62
CA LEU A 114 -7.37 7.57 -10.60
C LEU A 114 -8.57 8.27 -9.95
N SER A 115 -8.96 7.86 -8.75
CA SER A 115 -10.00 8.53 -7.95
C SER A 115 -9.52 9.77 -7.19
N GLY A 116 -8.22 10.10 -7.28
CA GLY A 116 -7.61 11.29 -6.68
C GLY A 116 -6.76 11.03 -5.43
N ALA A 117 -6.54 9.78 -5.02
CA ALA A 117 -5.57 9.49 -3.97
C ALA A 117 -4.15 9.80 -4.48
N THR A 118 -3.32 10.38 -3.62
CA THR A 118 -1.96 10.81 -3.97
C THR A 118 -0.89 10.24 -3.04
N THR A 119 -1.29 9.72 -1.88
CA THR A 119 -0.37 9.22 -0.86
C THR A 119 -0.60 7.73 -0.54
N PRO A 120 0.43 7.01 -0.05
CA PRO A 120 0.28 5.64 0.42
C PRO A 120 -0.81 5.49 1.49
N GLU A 121 -0.98 6.49 2.37
CA GLU A 121 -1.93 6.46 3.48
C GLU A 121 -3.39 6.66 3.02
N GLU A 122 -3.62 7.50 2.00
CA GLU A 122 -4.93 7.61 1.34
C GLU A 122 -5.30 6.29 0.64
N ILE A 123 -4.37 5.71 -0.12
CA ILE A 123 -4.61 4.44 -0.81
C ILE A 123 -4.87 3.31 0.20
N SER A 124 -4.08 3.23 1.28
CA SER A 124 -4.30 2.31 2.40
C SER A 124 -5.68 2.49 3.03
N SER A 125 -6.15 3.72 3.12
CA SER A 125 -7.49 4.02 3.64
C SER A 125 -8.58 3.53 2.68
N MET A 126 -8.40 3.67 1.38
CA MET A 126 -9.40 3.28 0.38
C MET A 126 -9.45 1.77 0.13
N THR A 127 -8.30 1.12 0.12
CA THR A 127 -8.15 -0.29 -0.31
C THR A 127 -7.98 -1.27 0.84
N GLY A 128 -7.62 -0.78 2.04
CA GLY A 128 -7.20 -1.62 3.15
C GLY A 128 -5.76 -2.14 3.03
N MET A 129 -5.03 -1.81 1.95
CA MET A 129 -3.62 -2.13 1.81
C MET A 129 -2.80 -1.65 3.01
N ARG A 130 -1.76 -2.39 3.42
CA ARG A 130 -0.93 -2.13 4.61
C ARG A 130 -1.63 -2.31 5.97
N THR A 131 -2.81 -2.93 6.02
CA THR A 131 -3.54 -3.16 7.28
C THR A 131 -3.49 -4.62 7.75
N GLY A 132 -2.39 -5.30 7.40
CA GLY A 132 -2.02 -6.67 7.80
C GLY A 132 -0.56 -6.70 8.28
N CYS A 133 0.35 -7.37 7.56
CA CYS A 133 1.77 -7.45 7.95
C CYS A 133 2.53 -6.12 7.87
N THR A 134 2.02 -5.12 7.15
CA THR A 134 2.62 -3.78 6.90
C THR A 134 3.94 -3.75 6.13
N ILE A 135 4.60 -4.88 5.89
CA ILE A 135 5.99 -4.94 5.41
C ILE A 135 6.06 -5.03 3.89
N GLU A 136 5.46 -6.06 3.29
CA GLU A 136 5.74 -6.41 1.88
C GLU A 136 5.13 -5.43 0.88
N CYS A 137 3.92 -4.98 1.16
CA CYS A 137 3.11 -4.25 0.21
C CYS A 137 3.50 -2.76 0.06
N ILE A 138 4.33 -2.21 0.95
CA ILE A 138 4.69 -0.78 0.87
C ILE A 138 5.49 -0.45 -0.38
N GLN A 139 6.44 -1.30 -0.77
CA GLN A 139 7.30 -1.05 -1.92
C GLN A 139 6.53 -0.99 -3.25
N PRO A 140 5.66 -1.96 -3.60
CA PRO A 140 4.83 -1.83 -4.79
C PRO A 140 3.89 -0.62 -4.71
N LEU A 141 3.37 -0.28 -3.52
CA LEU A 141 2.52 0.91 -3.36
C LEU A 141 3.27 2.21 -3.68
N LEU A 142 4.47 2.40 -3.13
CA LEU A 142 5.29 3.59 -3.41
C LEU A 142 5.61 3.72 -4.90
N ARG A 143 5.84 2.60 -5.58
CA ARG A 143 6.04 2.56 -7.03
C ARG A 143 4.78 3.00 -7.80
N MET A 144 3.61 2.48 -7.43
CA MET A 144 2.34 2.90 -8.04
C MET A 144 2.11 4.41 -7.88
N VAL A 145 2.37 4.96 -6.69
CA VAL A 145 2.24 6.39 -6.41
C VAL A 145 3.18 7.21 -7.32
N LYS A 146 4.45 6.80 -7.44
CA LYS A 146 5.43 7.45 -8.32
C LYS A 146 5.03 7.33 -9.81
N ALA A 147 4.53 6.17 -10.23
CA ALA A 147 4.06 5.94 -11.59
C ALA A 147 2.86 6.85 -11.95
N ALA A 148 1.98 7.13 -11.00
CA ALA A 148 0.90 8.11 -11.15
C ALA A 148 1.41 9.57 -11.24
N GLY A 149 2.71 9.82 -11.09
CA GLY A 149 3.31 11.15 -11.15
C GLY A 149 3.25 11.92 -9.84
N ASN A 150 2.89 11.25 -8.73
CA ASN A 150 2.88 11.87 -7.42
C ASN A 150 4.26 11.81 -6.76
N GLU A 151 4.58 12.85 -5.99
CA GLU A 151 5.80 12.89 -5.20
C GLU A 151 5.66 12.07 -3.91
N LEU A 152 6.75 11.43 -3.51
CA LEU A 152 6.82 10.65 -2.29
C LEU A 152 7.33 11.50 -1.14
N HIS A 153 6.43 11.86 -0.22
CA HIS A 153 6.73 12.60 1.00
C HIS A 153 6.45 11.74 2.23
N PRO A 154 7.46 11.05 2.81
CA PRO A 154 7.24 10.30 4.04
C PRO A 154 6.93 11.27 5.17
N ASP A 155 6.01 10.89 6.06
CA ASP A 155 5.76 11.66 7.28
C ASP A 155 7.06 11.70 8.11
N PRO A 156 7.66 12.89 8.32
CA PRO A 156 8.93 13.01 9.05
C PRO A 156 8.81 12.59 10.51
N ASN A 157 7.60 12.53 11.05
CA ASN A 157 7.34 12.07 12.40
C ASN A 157 6.90 10.60 12.46
N GLY A 158 6.68 9.97 11.30
CA GLY A 158 6.11 8.65 11.13
C GLY A 158 7.12 7.51 11.00
N TYR A 159 6.63 6.26 11.11
CA TYR A 159 7.39 5.02 10.86
C TYR A 159 6.74 4.15 9.78
N GLN A 160 5.92 4.78 8.94
CA GLN A 160 5.08 4.14 7.93
C GLN A 160 5.89 3.55 6.77
N TRP A 161 6.92 4.28 6.32
CA TRP A 161 7.82 3.94 5.23
C TRP A 161 8.99 4.93 5.14
N TYR A 162 10.09 4.54 4.49
CA TYR A 162 11.35 5.32 4.48
C TYR A 162 11.90 5.64 3.07
N GLY A 163 11.28 5.10 2.02
CA GLY A 163 11.69 5.28 0.64
C GLY A 163 11.46 4.03 -0.21
N THR A 164 11.81 4.14 -1.49
CA THR A 164 11.70 3.04 -2.46
C THR A 164 12.94 2.15 -2.43
N THR A 165 12.74 0.84 -2.51
CA THR A 165 13.81 -0.13 -2.76
C THR A 165 14.27 -0.04 -4.22
N VAL A 166 15.57 -0.20 -4.45
CA VAL A 166 16.19 -0.24 -5.78
C VAL A 166 15.76 -1.49 -6.53
N THR A 167 15.47 -1.35 -7.82
CA THR A 167 15.14 -2.47 -8.71
C THR A 167 15.89 -2.40 -10.02
N ALA A 168 15.63 -3.37 -10.92
CA ALA A 168 16.24 -3.42 -12.24
C ALA A 168 16.11 -2.08 -12.99
N TRP A 169 14.97 -1.40 -12.91
CA TRP A 169 14.72 -0.11 -13.57
C TRP A 169 15.40 1.10 -12.90
N ASP A 170 15.85 0.96 -11.66
CA ASP A 170 16.55 2.03 -10.92
C ASP A 170 18.07 2.01 -11.14
N ILE A 171 18.61 1.00 -11.84
CA ILE A 171 20.04 0.91 -12.15
C ILE A 171 20.44 2.06 -13.10
N PRO A 172 21.41 2.92 -12.72
CA PRO A 172 21.85 4.04 -13.57
C PRO A 172 22.52 3.58 -14.86
N GLU A 173 22.41 4.39 -15.92
CA GLU A 173 22.98 4.08 -17.24
C GLU A 173 24.52 3.96 -17.21
N GLU A 174 25.21 4.73 -16.36
CA GLU A 174 26.65 4.60 -16.17
C GLU A 174 27.04 3.25 -15.54
N VAL A 175 26.20 2.71 -14.66
CA VAL A 175 26.42 1.40 -14.04
C VAL A 175 26.19 0.30 -15.08
N LYS A 176 25.11 0.40 -15.86
CA LYS A 176 24.84 -0.54 -16.97
C LYS A 176 26.00 -0.59 -17.95
N LYS A 177 26.44 0.56 -18.47
CA LYS A 177 27.57 0.65 -19.41
C LYS A 177 28.86 0.07 -18.84
N LYS A 178 29.12 0.26 -17.54
CA LYS A 178 30.32 -0.26 -16.87
C LYS A 178 30.32 -1.78 -16.77
N TYR A 179 29.16 -2.40 -16.50
CA TYR A 179 29.09 -3.82 -16.16
C TYR A 179 28.52 -4.73 -17.26
N ASN A 180 27.87 -4.20 -18.32
CA ASN A 180 27.33 -5.01 -19.42
C ASN A 180 28.38 -5.95 -20.04
N SER A 181 29.62 -5.49 -20.25
CA SER A 181 30.70 -6.31 -20.82
C SER A 181 31.18 -7.45 -19.91
N HIS A 182 30.76 -7.47 -18.64
CA HIS A 182 31.13 -8.50 -17.66
C HIS A 182 30.05 -9.60 -17.55
N GLY A 183 29.12 -9.68 -18.50
CA GLY A 183 28.08 -10.71 -18.55
C GLY A 183 26.81 -10.36 -17.77
N PHE A 184 26.55 -9.07 -17.50
CA PHE A 184 25.27 -8.59 -16.99
C PHE A 184 24.40 -8.13 -18.17
N TYR A 185 23.13 -8.55 -18.20
CA TYR A 185 22.20 -8.33 -19.31
C TYR A 185 21.03 -7.45 -18.86
N PHE A 186 21.33 -6.27 -18.29
CA PHE A 186 20.31 -5.44 -17.63
C PHE A 186 19.15 -5.03 -18.55
N ASP A 187 19.42 -4.83 -19.85
CA ASP A 187 18.39 -4.44 -20.81
C ASP A 187 17.47 -5.61 -21.15
N GLU A 188 18.04 -6.80 -21.33
CA GLU A 188 17.29 -8.04 -21.52
C GLU A 188 16.50 -8.44 -20.28
N ASP A 189 17.08 -8.28 -19.07
CA ASP A 189 16.40 -8.51 -17.80
C ASP A 189 15.19 -7.57 -17.64
N ARG A 190 15.36 -6.27 -17.92
CA ARG A 190 14.25 -5.30 -17.88
C ARG A 190 13.17 -5.66 -18.89
N LYS A 191 13.56 -5.98 -20.13
CA LYS A 191 12.62 -6.38 -21.18
C LYS A 191 11.78 -7.59 -20.76
N LEU A 192 12.42 -8.63 -20.21
CA LEU A 192 11.71 -9.81 -19.72
C LEU A 192 10.70 -9.45 -18.61
N LEU A 193 11.09 -8.59 -17.67
CA LEU A 193 10.22 -8.18 -16.57
C LEU A 193 9.03 -7.34 -17.07
N ASP A 194 9.25 -6.46 -18.05
CA ASP A 194 8.20 -5.66 -18.68
C ASP A 194 7.23 -6.54 -19.48
N GLU A 195 7.74 -7.52 -20.25
CA GLU A 195 6.91 -8.51 -20.96
C GLU A 195 5.97 -9.27 -20.01
N ILE A 196 6.45 -9.65 -18.80
CA ILE A 196 5.62 -10.31 -17.78
C ILE A 196 4.52 -9.37 -17.26
N ALA A 197 4.82 -8.09 -17.05
CA ALA A 197 3.83 -7.12 -16.60
C ALA A 197 2.70 -6.93 -17.63
N GLU A 198 3.02 -6.99 -18.92
CA GLU A 198 2.10 -6.76 -20.04
C GLU A 198 1.19 -7.95 -20.37
N ILE A 199 1.44 -9.15 -19.81
CA ILE A 199 0.66 -10.37 -20.11
C ILE A 199 -0.85 -10.13 -19.96
N ARG A 200 -1.62 -10.55 -20.96
CA ARG A 200 -3.09 -10.53 -20.95
C ARG A 200 -3.61 -11.95 -20.71
N THR A 201 -4.26 -12.15 -19.57
CA THR A 201 -4.88 -13.43 -19.17
C THR A 201 -6.02 -13.85 -20.12
N GLU A 202 -6.65 -12.90 -20.80
CA GLU A 202 -7.70 -13.16 -21.81
C GLU A 202 -7.17 -13.80 -23.11
N ASP A 203 -5.88 -13.61 -23.41
CA ASP A 203 -5.29 -14.11 -24.66
C ASP A 203 -4.78 -15.55 -24.53
N SER A 204 -4.51 -16.04 -23.30
CA SER A 204 -4.15 -17.44 -23.05
C SER A 204 -5.29 -18.43 -23.31
N ASP A 205 -6.55 -17.97 -23.30
CA ASP A 205 -7.71 -18.82 -23.63
C ASP A 205 -7.90 -19.03 -25.15
N LYS A 206 -7.19 -18.26 -25.99
CA LYS A 206 -7.30 -18.34 -27.46
C LYS A 206 -6.29 -19.29 -28.10
N GLU A 207 -5.20 -19.62 -27.41
CA GLU A 207 -4.16 -20.56 -27.91
C GLU A 207 -4.43 -22.03 -27.50
N GLY A 208 -5.52 -22.28 -26.76
CA GLY A 208 -5.91 -23.61 -26.25
C GLY A 208 -7.08 -24.30 -26.95
N LYS A 209 -7.43 -23.93 -28.19
CA LYS A 209 -8.44 -24.65 -29.01
C LYS A 209 -7.88 -25.18 -30.31
#